data_AF-A0A831ZGF6-F1
#
_entry.id   AF-A0A831ZGF6-F1
#
_cell.length_a   1.000
_cell.length_b   1.000
_cell.length_c   1.000
_cell.angle_alpha   90.00
_cell.angle_beta   90.00
_cell.angle_gamma   90.00
#
_symmetry.space_group_name_H-M   'P 1'
#
loop_
_entity.id
_entity.type
_entity.pdbx_description
1 polymer ?
#
loop_
_entity_poly.entity_id
_entity_poly.type
_entity_poly.pdbx_seq_one_letter_code
_entity_poly.pdbx_strand_id
1 'polypeptide(L)'
;MQPDIQKTTQLTKKNVLFFARFPPPYCGETIGSQLVYDLLKDDLNITTLELLDNNREIDDGGKFRVMRAIKTLGKIYTVLKLVKSERPDSFYMVPAASKLGHFRDVLIVLFVRPYVGRIVCHIRNGNFHDVLSVTGLQALSRQFIQKTDYFIFLANNL
;
A
#
# COMPACT_ATOMS: atom_id res chain seq x y z
N MET A 1 -43.86 -32.47 1.74
CA MET A 1 -43.36 -31.17 2.22
C MET A 1 -41.94 -31.41 2.73
N GLN A 2 -40.94 -31.26 1.85
CA GLN A 2 -39.52 -31.44 2.21
C GLN A 2 -38.99 -30.10 2.73
N PRO A 3 -38.20 -30.07 3.82
CA PRO A 3 -37.59 -28.84 4.29
C PRO A 3 -36.44 -28.43 3.38
N ASP A 4 -36.47 -27.18 2.91
CA ASP A 4 -35.39 -26.52 2.17
C ASP A 4 -34.09 -26.56 2.98
N ILE A 5 -33.09 -27.24 2.42
CA ILE A 5 -31.71 -27.26 2.93
C ILE A 5 -31.11 -25.89 2.63
N GLN A 6 -31.14 -24.99 3.61
CA GLN A 6 -30.36 -23.76 3.58
C GLN A 6 -28.87 -24.12 3.55
N LYS A 7 -28.28 -24.15 2.35
CA LYS A 7 -26.83 -24.10 2.17
C LYS A 7 -26.34 -22.73 2.62
N THR A 8 -26.04 -22.59 3.91
CA THR A 8 -25.24 -21.48 4.43
C THR A 8 -23.87 -21.60 3.77
N THR A 9 -23.70 -20.88 2.65
CA THR A 9 -22.41 -20.74 1.99
C THR A 9 -21.58 -19.89 2.93
N GLN A 10 -20.71 -20.52 3.74
CA GLN A 10 -19.72 -19.78 4.52
C GLN A 10 -18.86 -19.00 3.52
N LEU A 11 -19.10 -17.69 3.41
CA LEU A 11 -18.31 -16.79 2.59
C LEU A 11 -16.90 -16.80 3.17
N THR A 12 -15.96 -17.37 2.43
CA THR A 12 -14.55 -17.35 2.83
C THR A 12 -14.08 -15.89 2.86
N LYS A 13 -13.54 -15.47 4.00
CA LYS A 13 -12.98 -14.12 4.17
C LYS A 13 -11.93 -13.87 3.10
N LYS A 14 -11.92 -12.66 2.55
CA LYS A 14 -10.94 -12.25 1.54
C LYS A 14 -9.59 -11.95 2.19
N ASN A 15 -8.52 -12.39 1.54
CA ASN A 15 -7.14 -12.15 1.98
C ASN A 15 -6.67 -10.79 1.47
N VAL A 16 -6.25 -9.90 2.36
CA VAL A 16 -5.79 -8.55 2.01
C VAL A 16 -4.40 -8.33 2.56
N LEU A 17 -3.48 -7.91 1.69
CA LEU A 17 -2.19 -7.39 2.12
C LEU A 17 -2.31 -5.88 2.36
N PHE A 18 -2.17 -5.48 3.63
CA PHE A 18 -2.24 -4.11 4.13
C PHE A 18 -0.84 -3.49 4.18
N PHE A 19 -0.54 -2.67 3.18
CA PHE A 19 0.70 -1.92 3.06
C PHE A 19 0.53 -0.49 3.60
N ALA A 20 0.68 -0.33 4.91
CA ALA A 20 0.48 0.95 5.59
C ALA A 20 1.45 1.06 6.77
N ARG A 21 1.51 2.23 7.41
CA ARG A 21 2.25 2.42 8.67
C ARG A 21 1.30 2.25 9.85
N PHE A 22 1.72 1.56 10.90
CA PHE A 22 0.94 1.45 12.14
C PHE A 22 1.71 2.07 13.32
N PRO A 23 1.04 2.33 14.45
CA PRO A 23 1.71 2.83 15.64
C PRO A 23 2.69 1.80 16.23
N PRO A 24 3.82 2.22 16.81
CA PRO A 24 4.36 3.59 16.88
C PRO A 24 5.21 3.98 15.64
N PRO A 25 5.36 5.29 15.30
CA PRO A 25 4.98 6.50 16.05
C PRO A 25 3.48 6.83 15.94
N TYR A 26 2.92 7.53 16.94
CA TYR A 26 1.53 7.97 16.93
C TYR A 26 1.39 9.30 16.16
N CYS A 27 0.98 9.22 14.91
CA CYS A 27 0.65 10.37 14.07
C CYS A 27 -0.67 10.13 13.32
N GLY A 28 -1.23 11.16 12.70
CA GLY A 28 -2.52 11.04 11.99
C GLY A 28 -2.53 9.91 10.94
N GLU A 29 -1.41 9.70 10.26
CA GLU A 29 -1.27 8.61 9.28
C GLU A 29 -1.31 7.22 9.95
N THR A 30 -0.52 6.98 10.99
CA THR A 30 -0.44 5.65 11.64
C THR A 30 -1.71 5.31 12.41
N ILE A 31 -2.28 6.29 13.11
CA ILE A 31 -3.58 6.15 13.79
C ILE A 31 -4.67 5.88 12.76
N GLY A 32 -4.69 6.61 11.64
CA GLY A 32 -5.65 6.37 10.57
C GLY A 32 -5.54 4.97 9.97
N SER A 33 -4.34 4.39 9.87
CA SER A 33 -4.16 3.01 9.39
C SER A 33 -4.70 2.00 10.40
N GLN A 34 -4.39 2.21 11.68
CA GLN A 34 -4.88 1.38 12.77
C GLN A 34 -6.41 1.36 12.82
N LEU A 35 -7.06 2.52 12.71
CA LEU A 35 -8.52 2.62 12.70
C LEU A 35 -9.13 1.83 11.53
N VAL A 36 -8.59 1.97 10.32
CA VAL A 36 -9.10 1.22 9.15
C VAL A 36 -8.86 -0.28 9.33
N TYR A 37 -7.71 -0.69 9.86
CA TYR A 37 -7.44 -2.09 10.16
C TYR A 37 -8.42 -2.66 11.18
N ASP A 38 -8.64 -1.95 12.29
CA ASP A 38 -9.54 -2.39 13.36
C ASP A 38 -10.99 -2.52 12.89
N LEU A 39 -11.41 -1.67 11.95
CA LEU A 39 -12.73 -1.75 11.32
C LEU A 39 -12.90 -2.96 10.38
N LEU A 40 -11.81 -3.49 9.82
CA LEU A 40 -11.86 -4.50 8.76
C LEU A 40 -11.38 -5.89 9.18
N LYS A 41 -10.63 -6.01 10.28
CA LYS A 41 -10.00 -7.27 10.71
C LYS A 41 -10.98 -8.39 11.04
N ASP A 42 -12.22 -8.05 11.41
CA ASP A 42 -13.25 -9.04 11.72
C ASP A 42 -13.93 -9.60 10.47
N ASP A 43 -13.88 -8.88 9.34
CA ASP A 43 -14.49 -9.29 8.07
C ASP A 43 -13.48 -9.83 7.04
N LEU A 44 -12.20 -9.46 7.18
CA LEU A 44 -11.13 -9.78 6.24
C LEU A 44 -9.98 -10.53 6.91
N ASN A 45 -9.26 -11.35 6.14
CA ASN A 45 -7.99 -11.92 6.57
C ASN A 45 -6.88 -10.94 6.19
N ILE A 46 -6.38 -10.16 7.15
CA ILE A 46 -5.44 -9.07 6.88
C ILE A 46 -4.01 -9.47 7.27
N THR A 47 -3.11 -9.49 6.30
CA THR A 47 -1.67 -9.47 6.54
C THR A 47 -1.19 -8.03 6.50
N THR A 48 -0.49 -7.56 7.53
CA THR A 48 0.08 -6.21 7.56
C THR A 48 1.55 -6.22 7.14
N LEU A 49 1.96 -5.25 6.33
CA LEU A 49 3.35 -5.03 5.96
C LEU A 49 3.71 -3.56 6.09
N GLU A 50 4.68 -3.27 6.96
CA GLU A 50 5.20 -1.93 7.19
C GLU A 50 6.60 -1.77 6.62
N LEU A 51 6.82 -0.69 5.85
CA LEU A 51 8.16 -0.28 5.48
C LEU A 51 8.64 0.83 6.41
N LEU A 52 9.08 0.47 7.60
CA LEU A 52 9.77 1.42 8.49
C LEU A 52 11.08 1.88 7.85
N ASP A 53 11.22 3.18 7.59
CA ASP A 53 12.51 3.82 7.36
C ASP A 53 13.08 4.22 8.74
N ASN A 54 13.73 3.27 9.42
CA ASN A 54 14.29 3.50 10.77
C ASN A 54 15.53 4.42 10.79
N ASN A 55 16.01 4.90 9.64
CA ASN A 55 17.25 5.68 9.60
C ASN A 55 16.94 7.17 9.45
N ARG A 56 16.68 7.84 10.58
CA ARG A 56 17.02 9.26 10.77
C ARG A 56 18.55 9.43 10.90
N GLU A 57 19.32 8.77 10.03
CA GLU A 57 20.76 8.95 10.00
C GLU A 57 21.07 10.21 9.20
N ILE A 58 21.77 11.12 9.88
CA ILE A 58 22.22 12.44 9.44
C ILE A 58 22.97 12.31 8.10
N ASP A 59 22.69 13.28 7.23
CA ASP A 59 23.04 13.32 5.82
C ASP A 59 24.53 13.64 5.61
N ASP A 60 25.39 12.61 5.58
CA ASP A 60 26.80 12.75 5.19
C ASP A 60 27.14 11.86 3.97
N GLY A 61 26.94 12.40 2.76
CA GLY A 61 27.67 11.99 1.55
C GLY A 61 27.01 10.99 0.58
N GLY A 62 27.55 10.93 -0.65
CA GLY A 62 26.99 10.18 -1.80
C GLY A 62 26.94 8.65 -1.66
N LYS A 63 27.78 8.04 -0.81
CA LYS A 63 27.72 6.59 -0.53
C LYS A 63 26.42 6.18 0.18
N PHE A 64 25.84 7.07 0.98
CA PHE A 64 24.58 6.84 1.68
C PHE A 64 23.38 6.78 0.72
N ARG A 65 23.43 7.47 -0.43
CA ARG A 65 22.36 7.44 -1.44
C ARG A 65 22.22 6.07 -2.12
N VAL A 66 23.34 5.44 -2.47
CA VAL A 66 23.34 4.09 -3.05
C VAL A 66 22.83 3.08 -2.04
N MET A 67 23.26 3.18 -0.77
CA MET A 67 22.78 2.31 0.30
C MET A 67 21.26 2.45 0.53
N ARG A 68 20.71 3.68 0.48
CA ARG A 68 19.27 3.92 0.55
C ARG A 68 18.53 3.30 -0.65
N ALA A 69 19.08 3.40 -1.86
CA ALA A 69 18.48 2.78 -3.04
C ALA A 69 18.45 1.24 -2.91
N ILE A 70 19.54 0.62 -2.48
CA ILE A 70 19.61 -0.84 -2.23
C ILE A 70 18.60 -1.26 -1.14
N LYS A 71 18.51 -0.51 -0.04
CA LYS A 71 17.52 -0.76 1.02
C LYS A 71 16.08 -0.68 0.47
N THR A 72 15.78 0.32 -0.35
CA THR A 72 14.47 0.45 -1.01
C THR A 72 14.17 -0.72 -1.94
N LEU A 73 15.14 -1.16 -2.74
CA LEU A 73 15.00 -2.34 -3.59
C LEU A 73 14.76 -3.61 -2.78
N GLY A 74 15.50 -3.78 -1.66
CA GLY A 74 15.28 -4.90 -0.74
C GLY A 74 13.87 -4.91 -0.15
N LYS A 75 13.32 -3.74 0.19
CA LYS A 75 11.94 -3.60 0.65
C LYS A 75 10.92 -3.98 -0.43
N ILE A 76 11.12 -3.53 -1.68
CA ILE A 76 10.27 -3.92 -2.81
C ILE A 76 10.31 -5.43 -3.00
N TYR A 77 11.50 -6.04 -2.93
CA TYR A 77 11.65 -7.49 -3.01
C TYR A 77 10.89 -8.23 -1.90
N THR A 78 10.93 -7.72 -0.66
CA THR A 78 10.14 -8.29 0.46
C THR A 78 8.64 -8.25 0.17
N VAL A 79 8.11 -7.12 -0.31
CA VAL A 79 6.69 -7.00 -0.71
C VAL A 79 6.35 -8.06 -1.77
N LEU A 80 7.21 -8.20 -2.78
CA LEU A 80 6.97 -9.15 -3.88
C LEU A 80 7.05 -10.60 -3.45
N LYS A 81 7.98 -10.94 -2.56
CA LYS A 81 8.06 -12.28 -1.98
C LYS A 81 6.78 -12.61 -1.23
N LEU A 82 6.29 -11.68 -0.41
CA LEU A 82 5.09 -11.85 0.39
C LEU A 82 3.83 -12.00 -0.47
N VAL A 83 3.65 -11.12 -1.46
CA VAL A 83 2.52 -11.20 -2.39
C VAL A 83 2.53 -12.51 -3.18
N LYS A 84 3.71 -13.00 -3.60
CA LYS A 84 3.83 -14.29 -4.30
C LYS A 84 3.52 -15.49 -3.42
N SER A 85 3.93 -15.45 -2.14
CA SER A 85 3.71 -16.56 -1.21
C SER A 85 2.28 -16.61 -0.68
N GLU A 86 1.73 -15.47 -0.30
CA GLU A 86 0.40 -15.39 0.33
C GLU A 86 -0.75 -15.32 -0.68
N ARG A 87 -0.47 -14.87 -1.91
CA ARG A 87 -1.46 -14.69 -2.98
C ARG A 87 -2.71 -13.93 -2.50
N PRO A 88 -2.56 -12.70 -1.98
CA PRO A 88 -3.70 -11.95 -1.46
C PRO A 88 -4.70 -11.63 -2.58
N ASP A 89 -6.00 -11.67 -2.26
CA ASP A 89 -7.05 -11.24 -3.18
C ASP A 89 -6.94 -9.75 -3.51
N SER A 90 -6.45 -8.95 -2.55
CA SER A 90 -6.35 -7.50 -2.68
C SER A 90 -5.11 -6.92 -2.00
N PHE A 91 -4.58 -5.85 -2.57
CA PHE A 91 -3.48 -5.05 -2.02
C PHE A 91 -4.03 -3.68 -1.63
N TYR A 92 -4.06 -3.40 -0.34
CA TYR A 92 -4.42 -2.09 0.19
C TYR A 92 -3.14 -1.32 0.52
N MET A 93 -3.03 -0.08 0.07
CA MET A 93 -1.87 0.75 0.40
C MET A 93 -2.22 2.18 0.77
N VAL A 94 -1.38 2.78 1.62
CA VAL A 94 -1.35 4.22 1.87
C VAL A 94 -0.12 4.80 1.18
N PRO A 95 -0.26 5.52 0.05
CA PRO A 95 0.88 6.07 -0.67
C PRO A 95 1.61 7.17 0.12
N ALA A 96 2.92 7.24 -0.08
CA ALA A 96 3.79 8.22 0.56
C ALA A 96 3.55 9.64 0.04
N ALA A 97 3.72 10.62 0.92
CA ALA A 97 3.60 12.05 0.59
C ALA A 97 4.84 12.68 -0.07
N SER A 98 5.93 11.91 -0.23
CA SER A 98 7.19 12.40 -0.80
C SER A 98 7.40 11.89 -2.22
N LYS A 99 8.10 12.66 -3.06
CA LYS A 99 8.40 12.28 -4.46
C LYS A 99 9.14 10.96 -4.57
N LEU A 100 10.13 10.73 -3.71
CA LEU A 100 10.90 9.48 -3.68
C LEU A 100 10.06 8.31 -3.17
N GLY A 101 9.19 8.55 -2.18
CA GLY A 101 8.22 7.57 -1.71
C GLY A 101 7.23 7.17 -2.80
N HIS A 102 6.73 8.14 -3.57
CA HIS A 102 5.85 7.87 -4.70
C HIS A 102 6.52 7.06 -5.80
N PHE A 103 7.78 7.35 -6.13
CA PHE A 103 8.52 6.52 -7.07
C PHE A 103 8.61 5.05 -6.60
N ARG A 104 8.89 4.82 -5.30
CA ARG A 104 8.85 3.48 -4.70
C ARG A 104 7.46 2.86 -4.82
N ASP A 105 6.42 3.61 -4.50
CA ASP A 105 5.04 3.13 -4.51
C ASP A 105 4.56 2.77 -5.93
N VAL A 106 4.97 3.54 -6.94
CA VAL A 106 4.76 3.21 -8.35
C VAL A 106 5.40 1.87 -8.69
N LEU A 107 6.66 1.66 -8.31
CA LEU A 107 7.35 0.38 -8.55
C LEU A 107 6.63 -0.77 -7.85
N ILE A 108 6.22 -0.58 -6.60
CA ILE A 108 5.47 -1.60 -5.84
C ILE A 108 4.18 -1.96 -6.57
N VAL A 109 3.36 -0.98 -6.96
CA VAL A 109 2.10 -1.24 -7.68
C VAL A 109 2.35 -1.97 -9.00
N LEU A 110 3.35 -1.53 -9.78
CA LEU A 110 3.70 -2.17 -11.05
C LEU A 110 4.06 -3.64 -10.88
N PHE A 111 4.85 -3.97 -9.85
CA PHE A 111 5.29 -5.35 -9.62
C PHE A 111 4.26 -6.21 -8.88
N VAL A 112 3.40 -5.62 -8.04
CA VAL A 112 2.36 -6.34 -7.29
C VAL A 112 1.15 -6.66 -8.16
N ARG A 113 0.82 -5.78 -9.12
CA ARG A 113 -0.38 -5.91 -9.98
C ARG A 113 -0.65 -7.31 -10.54
N PRO A 114 0.34 -8.05 -11.09
CA PRO A 114 0.07 -9.35 -11.70
C PRO A 114 -0.37 -10.43 -10.70
N TYR A 115 -0.23 -10.18 -9.40
CA TYR A 115 -0.42 -11.18 -8.35
C TYR A 115 -1.67 -10.94 -7.49
N VAL A 116 -2.38 -9.83 -7.70
CA VAL A 116 -3.53 -9.44 -6.87
C VAL A 116 -4.73 -9.11 -7.76
N GLY A 117 -5.93 -9.43 -7.27
CA GLY A 117 -7.16 -9.14 -7.99
C GLY A 117 -7.50 -7.65 -7.97
N ARG A 118 -7.25 -6.98 -6.84
CA ARG A 118 -7.54 -5.55 -6.66
C ARG A 118 -6.42 -4.80 -5.96
N ILE A 119 -6.24 -3.54 -6.33
CA ILE A 119 -5.36 -2.56 -5.69
C ILE A 119 -6.20 -1.38 -5.24
N VAL A 120 -6.14 -1.09 -3.93
CA VAL A 120 -6.84 0.03 -3.29
C VAL A 120 -5.81 0.97 -2.70
N CYS A 121 -5.79 2.22 -3.16
CA CYS A 121 -4.90 3.26 -2.68
C CYS A 121 -5.67 4.26 -1.82
N HIS A 122 -5.35 4.35 -0.53
CA HIS A 122 -5.94 5.32 0.37
C HIS A 122 -5.03 6.56 0.46
N ILE A 123 -5.42 7.61 -0.25
CA ILE A 123 -4.71 8.88 -0.30
C ILE A 123 -5.05 9.69 0.95
N ARG A 124 -4.01 10.00 1.72
CA ARG A 124 -4.11 10.79 2.96
C ARG A 124 -3.38 12.12 2.90
N ASN A 125 -2.71 12.39 1.78
CA ASN A 125 -1.88 13.56 1.61
C ASN A 125 -2.61 14.61 0.75
N GLY A 126 -2.56 15.88 1.17
CA GLY A 126 -3.16 16.99 0.43
C GLY A 126 -2.33 17.42 -0.80
N ASN A 127 -1.09 16.95 -0.89
CA ASN A 127 -0.15 17.25 -1.97
C ASN A 127 -0.10 16.14 -3.04
N PHE A 128 -1.12 15.28 -3.12
CA PHE A 128 -1.13 14.16 -4.07
C PHE A 128 -0.92 14.64 -5.51
N HIS A 129 -1.50 15.79 -5.87
CA HIS A 129 -1.30 16.42 -7.18
C HIS A 129 0.18 16.72 -7.47
N ASP A 130 0.89 17.31 -6.51
CA ASP A 130 2.32 17.67 -6.64
C ASP A 130 3.22 16.44 -6.74
N VAL A 131 2.81 15.36 -6.08
CA VAL A 131 3.51 14.07 -6.10
C VAL A 131 3.32 13.37 -7.45
N LEU A 132 2.15 13.51 -8.07
CA LEU A 132 1.88 12.97 -9.41
C LEU A 132 2.53 13.79 -10.53
N SER A 133 2.66 15.11 -10.36
CA SER A 133 3.12 16.05 -11.40
C SER A 133 4.65 16.16 -11.55
N VAL A 134 5.42 15.29 -10.87
CA VAL A 134 6.89 15.32 -10.93
C VAL A 134 7.40 15.17 -12.37
N THR A 135 8.10 16.21 -12.84
CA THR A 135 8.73 16.24 -14.16
C THR A 135 9.63 15.02 -14.37
N GLY A 136 9.44 14.30 -15.48
CA GLY A 136 10.17 13.07 -15.81
C GLY A 136 9.58 11.79 -15.24
N LEU A 137 8.65 11.84 -14.27
CA LEU A 137 7.95 10.66 -13.73
C LEU A 137 6.48 10.56 -14.14
N GLN A 138 5.98 11.49 -14.96
CA GLN A 138 4.57 11.56 -15.36
C GLN A 138 4.05 10.25 -15.99
N ALA A 139 4.85 9.60 -16.84
CA ALA A 139 4.48 8.31 -17.44
C ALA A 139 4.33 7.21 -16.36
N LEU A 140 5.24 7.19 -15.39
CA LEU A 140 5.20 6.26 -14.26
C LEU A 140 4.03 6.54 -13.31
N SER A 141 3.77 7.82 -12.99
CA SER A 141 2.57 8.24 -12.25
C SER A 141 1.29 7.81 -12.98
N ARG A 142 1.24 7.95 -14.30
CA ARG A 142 0.10 7.47 -15.12
C ARG A 142 -0.05 5.95 -15.02
N GLN A 143 1.05 5.19 -15.06
CA GLN A 143 0.98 3.74 -14.88
C GLN A 143 0.46 3.35 -13.50
N PHE A 144 0.90 4.02 -12.44
CA PHE A 144 0.39 3.82 -11.08
C PHE A 144 -1.12 4.03 -11.01
N ILE A 145 -1.63 5.11 -11.61
CA ILE A 145 -3.07 5.38 -11.69
C ILE A 145 -3.80 4.27 -12.45
N GLN A 146 -3.31 3.90 -13.64
CA GLN A 146 -3.95 2.89 -14.49
C GLN A 146 -3.95 1.48 -13.90
N LYS A 147 -3.06 1.19 -12.94
CA LYS A 147 -2.90 -0.13 -12.32
C LYS A 147 -3.60 -0.22 -10.96
N THR A 148 -4.03 0.91 -10.42
CA THR A 148 -4.84 1.04 -9.21
C THR A 148 -6.32 0.97 -9.58
N ASP A 149 -7.11 0.14 -8.89
CA ASP A 149 -8.53 0.00 -9.19
C ASP A 149 -9.37 1.04 -8.45
N TYR A 150 -9.02 1.34 -7.20
CA TYR A 150 -9.76 2.26 -6.35
C TYR A 150 -8.84 3.23 -5.65
N PHE A 151 -9.26 4.49 -5.62
CA PHE A 151 -8.68 5.53 -4.79
C PHE A 151 -9.67 5.94 -3.72
N ILE A 152 -9.22 5.96 -2.46
CA ILE A 152 -9.97 6.49 -1.33
C ILE A 152 -9.31 7.80 -0.94
N PHE A 153 -10.07 8.90 -0.96
CA PHE A 153 -9.59 10.22 -0.55
C PHE A 153 -10.34 10.66 0.72
N LEU A 154 -9.65 11.39 1.59
CA LEU A 154 -10.24 11.92 2.82
C LEU A 154 -11.11 13.17 2.60
N ALA A 155 -10.89 13.89 1.50
CA ALA A 155 -11.62 15.12 1.16
C ALA A 155 -12.31 14.98 -0.19
N ASN A 156 -13.51 15.56 -0.30
CA ASN A 156 -14.30 15.59 -1.54
C ASN A 156 -13.82 16.65 -2.55
N ASN A 157 -12.83 17.47 -2.18
CA ASN A 157 -12.32 18.55 -3.01
C ASN A 157 -10.94 18.16 -3.54
N LEU A 158 -10.88 17.67 -4.78
CA LEU A 158 -9.66 17.43 -5.56
C LEU A 158 -9.64 18.34 -6.78
#